data_AF-U2TGX5-F1
#
_entry.id   AF-U2TGX5-F1
#
_cell.length_a   1.000
_cell.length_b   1.000
_cell.length_c   1.000
_cell.angle_alpha   90.00
_cell.angle_beta   90.00
_cell.angle_gamma   90.00
#
_symmetry.space_group_name_H-M   'P 1'
#
loop_
_entity.id
_entity.type
_entity.pdbx_description
1 polymer ?
#
loop_
_entity_poly.entity_id
_entity_poly.type
_entity_poly.pdbx_seq_one_letter_code
_entity_poly.pdbx_strand_id
1 'polypeptide(L)'
;MHFTFCSNGKRVFCNVKIASVVISLLLSFVLLAGCKATSPVQAYNNAQGGVAGDSQSEVSIAKGENYYDLESVVLYLESYNELPPNYVTKKEARKQGWYGGNPSNVIPGAAIGGDYFGNYEGALPKLPKTEHYRECDIDTYGSTSRGKRRLIYVDDGDSSNGAGPYYYTEDHYDSFAEVQIQNGKVIIND
;
A
#
# COMPACT_ATOMS: atom_id res chain seq x y z
N MET A 1 -65.56 -5.28 15.69
CA MET A 1 -66.16 -6.38 14.92
C MET A 1 -65.63 -6.34 13.50
N HIS A 2 -65.25 -7.52 13.00
CA HIS A 2 -65.10 -7.90 11.61
C HIS A 2 -64.21 -7.09 10.64
N PHE A 3 -63.05 -7.71 10.37
CA PHE A 3 -62.39 -7.89 9.08
C PHE A 3 -63.21 -7.61 7.82
N THR A 4 -62.54 -7.15 6.76
CA THR A 4 -62.50 -7.89 5.47
C THR A 4 -61.23 -7.54 4.69
N PHE A 5 -60.57 -8.61 4.24
CA PHE A 5 -59.39 -8.69 3.36
C PHE A 5 -59.79 -8.75 1.87
N CYS A 6 -58.81 -8.52 0.99
CA CYS A 6 -58.75 -8.89 -0.45
C CYS A 6 -59.67 -8.09 -1.39
N SER A 7 -59.31 -7.78 -2.64
CA SER A 7 -58.51 -8.56 -3.60
C SER A 7 -57.97 -7.72 -4.78
N ASN A 8 -57.01 -8.30 -5.51
CA ASN A 8 -56.80 -8.18 -6.97
C ASN A 8 -56.38 -6.80 -7.50
N GLY A 9 -55.17 -6.60 -8.01
CA GLY A 9 -54.55 -7.39 -9.07
C GLY A 9 -54.87 -6.76 -10.42
N LYS A 10 -53.85 -6.19 -11.08
CA LYS A 10 -53.60 -6.22 -12.53
C LYS A 10 -52.50 -5.22 -12.91
N ARG A 11 -51.40 -5.77 -13.43
CA ARG A 11 -50.36 -5.02 -14.16
C ARG A 11 -50.97 -4.53 -15.47
N VAL A 12 -50.85 -3.25 -15.76
CA VAL A 12 -51.12 -2.69 -17.09
C VAL A 12 -49.78 -2.25 -17.67
N PHE A 13 -49.36 -2.95 -18.71
CA PHE A 13 -48.25 -2.57 -19.57
C PHE A 13 -48.66 -1.34 -20.38
N CYS A 14 -47.85 -0.27 -20.34
CA CYS A 14 -47.96 0.83 -21.27
C CYS A 14 -46.80 0.74 -22.28
N ASN A 15 -47.15 0.46 -23.53
CA ASN A 15 -46.29 0.53 -24.70
C ASN A 15 -46.17 1.99 -25.14
N VAL A 16 -44.96 2.55 -25.21
CA VAL A 16 -44.67 3.69 -26.08
C VAL A 16 -43.31 3.50 -26.78
N LYS A 17 -43.44 3.00 -28.02
CA LYS A 17 -42.69 3.31 -29.24
C LYS A 17 -41.17 3.56 -29.15
N ILE A 18 -40.44 2.54 -29.60
CA ILE A 18 -39.06 2.60 -30.12
C ILE A 18 -39.01 3.62 -31.26
N ALA A 19 -38.15 4.63 -31.13
CA ALA A 19 -37.78 5.53 -32.22
C ALA A 19 -36.27 5.45 -32.44
N SER A 20 -35.92 4.81 -33.55
CA SER A 20 -34.58 4.70 -34.12
C SER A 20 -34.02 6.08 -34.48
N VAL A 21 -32.77 6.36 -34.10
CA VAL A 21 -31.96 7.39 -34.77
C VAL A 21 -30.57 6.82 -35.02
N VAL A 22 -30.33 6.52 -36.29
CA VAL A 22 -29.05 6.10 -36.87
C VAL A 22 -28.25 7.37 -37.14
N ILE A 23 -27.05 7.50 -36.56
CA ILE A 23 -26.08 8.53 -36.94
C ILE A 23 -24.82 7.83 -37.40
N SER A 24 -24.76 7.58 -38.71
CA SER A 24 -23.51 7.44 -39.45
C SER A 24 -23.07 8.82 -39.90
N LEU A 25 -21.88 9.26 -39.51
CA LEU A 25 -21.11 10.19 -40.32
C LEU A 25 -19.61 9.95 -40.11
N LEU A 26 -18.98 9.44 -41.17
CA LEU A 26 -17.54 9.43 -41.41
C LEU A 26 -16.97 10.85 -41.30
N LEU A 27 -15.96 11.06 -40.45
CA LEU A 27 -14.98 12.13 -40.66
C LEU A 27 -13.57 11.52 -40.66
N SER A 28 -13.08 11.33 -41.88
CA SER A 28 -11.71 11.05 -42.26
C SER A 28 -10.79 12.28 -42.05
N PHE A 29 -9.53 11.99 -41.70
CA PHE A 29 -8.32 12.79 -41.97
C PHE A 29 -8.23 14.19 -41.33
N VAL A 30 -7.35 14.34 -40.34
CA VAL A 30 -6.19 15.25 -40.42
C VAL A 30 -5.04 14.69 -39.58
N LEU A 31 -3.92 14.35 -40.24
CA LEU A 31 -2.60 14.22 -39.62
C LEU A 31 -2.11 15.62 -39.25
N LEU A 32 -1.97 15.91 -37.96
CA LEU A 32 -1.19 17.06 -37.50
C LEU A 32 0.18 16.56 -37.02
N ALA A 33 1.19 16.83 -37.84
CA ALA A 33 2.59 16.81 -37.43
C ALA A 33 2.81 17.91 -36.37
N GLY A 34 3.07 17.49 -35.13
CA GLY A 34 3.54 18.37 -34.06
C GLY A 34 5.05 18.50 -34.10
N CYS A 35 5.53 19.72 -34.34
CA CYS A 35 6.94 20.08 -34.43
C CYS A 35 7.71 19.84 -33.11
N LYS A 36 8.96 19.39 -33.24
CA LYS A 36 9.97 19.47 -32.17
C LYS A 36 10.18 20.92 -31.78
N ALA A 37 9.86 21.28 -30.55
CA ALA A 37 10.35 22.51 -29.93
C ALA A 37 11.61 22.16 -29.12
N THR A 38 12.77 22.27 -29.75
CA THR A 38 14.02 22.54 -29.03
C THR A 38 14.03 24.03 -28.77
N SER A 39 14.03 24.43 -27.50
CA SER A 39 14.44 25.79 -27.10
C SER A 39 15.62 25.67 -26.15
N PRO A 40 16.68 26.46 -26.35
CA PRO A 40 17.84 26.48 -25.49
C PRO A 40 17.57 27.40 -24.29
N VAL A 41 17.90 26.95 -23.08
CA VAL A 41 18.23 27.90 -22.01
C VAL A 41 19.64 27.59 -21.56
N GLN A 42 20.48 28.59 -21.75
CA GLN A 42 21.89 28.63 -21.42
C GLN A 42 22.15 28.28 -19.96
N ALA A 43 23.15 27.42 -19.81
CA ALA A 43 24.18 27.41 -18.80
C ALA A 43 24.18 28.59 -17.81
N TYR A 44 23.93 28.29 -16.54
CA TYR A 44 24.59 28.95 -15.43
C TYR A 44 25.71 28.04 -14.94
N ASN A 45 26.94 28.35 -15.34
CA ASN A 45 28.13 27.84 -14.68
C ASN A 45 28.51 28.82 -13.58
N ASN A 46 28.37 28.41 -12.32
CA ASN A 46 29.28 28.86 -11.28
C ASN A 46 29.80 27.62 -10.55
N ALA A 47 31.11 27.44 -10.68
CA ALA A 47 31.87 26.34 -10.13
C ALA A 47 31.98 26.47 -8.60
N GLN A 48 31.89 25.32 -7.91
CA GLN A 48 32.93 24.71 -7.07
C GLN A 48 32.27 23.70 -6.11
N GLY A 49 32.67 22.42 -6.20
CA GLY A 49 32.43 21.40 -5.16
C GLY A 49 31.54 20.25 -5.61
N GLY A 50 32.13 19.23 -6.26
CA GLY A 50 31.42 18.01 -6.64
C GLY A 50 31.23 17.03 -5.49
N VAL A 51 30.08 16.35 -5.49
CA VAL A 51 29.95 14.92 -5.16
C VAL A 51 28.94 14.33 -6.14
N ALA A 52 29.28 13.13 -6.61
CA ALA A 52 28.65 12.37 -7.68
C ALA A 52 27.12 12.24 -7.56
N GLY A 53 26.46 12.28 -8.71
CA GLY A 53 25.02 12.13 -8.85
C GLY A 53 24.52 10.82 -8.28
N ASP A 54 23.64 10.94 -7.30
CA ASP A 54 22.68 9.91 -6.95
C ASP A 54 21.69 9.83 -8.12
N SER A 55 21.89 8.82 -8.97
CA SER A 55 20.88 8.44 -9.95
C SER A 55 19.70 7.90 -9.15
N GLN A 56 18.75 8.78 -8.83
CA GLN A 56 17.43 8.43 -8.30
C GLN A 56 16.77 7.44 -9.26
N SER A 57 16.99 6.15 -9.03
CA SER A 57 16.12 5.11 -9.57
C SER A 57 14.83 5.20 -8.77
N GLU A 58 13.78 5.71 -9.39
CA GLU A 58 12.42 5.67 -8.86
C GLU A 58 12.08 4.20 -8.55
N VAL A 59 11.91 3.86 -7.26
CA VAL A 59 11.54 2.49 -6.83
C VAL A 59 10.10 2.25 -7.27
N SER A 60 9.91 1.48 -8.35
CA SER A 60 8.58 1.11 -8.81
C SER A 60 8.03 -0.05 -7.97
N ILE A 61 6.98 0.20 -7.18
CA ILE A 61 6.28 -0.84 -6.43
C ILE A 61 5.13 -1.41 -7.28
N ALA A 62 5.09 -2.73 -7.42
CA ALA A 62 4.07 -3.44 -8.19
C ALA A 62 3.13 -4.20 -7.25
N LYS A 63 1.82 -4.00 -7.43
CA LYS A 63 0.79 -4.71 -6.66
C LYS A 63 0.90 -6.22 -6.89
N GLY A 64 0.88 -7.00 -5.82
CA GLY A 64 0.92 -8.46 -5.88
C GLY A 64 2.33 -9.07 -5.89
N GLU A 65 3.38 -8.25 -5.89
CA GLU A 65 4.77 -8.72 -5.74
C GLU A 65 5.19 -8.83 -4.27
N ASN A 66 6.16 -9.69 -3.99
CA ASN A 66 6.67 -9.90 -2.64
C ASN A 66 7.77 -8.90 -2.31
N TYR A 67 7.68 -8.26 -1.13
CA TYR A 67 8.67 -7.30 -0.64
C TYR A 67 9.03 -7.60 0.82
N TYR A 68 10.28 -7.33 1.19
CA TYR A 68 10.83 -7.69 2.51
C TYR A 68 11.63 -6.57 3.16
N ASP A 69 12.21 -5.67 2.37
CA ASP A 69 12.96 -4.50 2.86
C ASP A 69 12.02 -3.38 3.29
N LEU A 70 12.52 -2.52 4.19
CA LEU A 70 11.75 -1.43 4.77
C LEU A 70 11.15 -0.49 3.72
N GLU A 71 11.98 -0.05 2.77
CA GLU A 71 11.58 0.96 1.78
C GLU A 71 10.41 0.44 0.93
N SER A 72 10.57 -0.75 0.35
CA SER A 72 9.54 -1.33 -0.51
C SER A 72 8.25 -1.65 0.25
N VAL A 73 8.35 -2.12 1.50
CA VAL A 73 7.17 -2.46 2.31
C VAL A 73 6.38 -1.21 2.71
N VAL A 74 7.06 -0.13 3.10
CA VAL A 74 6.41 1.15 3.41
C VAL A 74 5.74 1.74 2.17
N LEU A 75 6.43 1.75 1.02
CA LEU A 75 5.85 2.25 -0.23
C LEU A 75 4.68 1.38 -0.72
N TYR A 76 4.70 0.07 -0.46
CA TYR A 76 3.58 -0.84 -0.77
C TYR A 76 2.37 -0.54 0.13
N LEU A 77 2.58 -0.37 1.43
CA LEU A 77 1.54 0.02 2.38
C LEU A 77 0.91 1.37 2.01
N GLU A 78 1.74 2.35 1.64
CA GLU A 78 1.27 3.66 1.15
C GLU A 78 0.41 3.52 -0.11
N SER A 79 0.84 2.67 -1.06
CA SER A 79 0.19 2.54 -2.36
C SER A 79 -1.12 1.75 -2.32
N TYR A 80 -1.21 0.74 -1.46
CA TYR A 80 -2.28 -0.26 -1.51
C TYR A 80 -3.03 -0.45 -0.21
N ASN A 81 -2.59 0.19 0.88
CA ASN A 81 -3.18 0.08 2.21
C ASN A 81 -3.34 -1.37 2.70
N GLU A 82 -2.40 -2.23 2.31
CA GLU A 82 -2.31 -3.63 2.71
C GLU A 82 -0.83 -4.05 2.70
N LEU A 83 -0.47 -5.10 3.45
CA LEU A 83 0.87 -5.64 3.39
C LEU A 83 1.10 -6.36 2.03
N PRO A 84 2.37 -6.44 1.57
CA PRO A 84 2.73 -7.32 0.48
C PRO A 84 2.22 -8.77 0.70
N PRO A 85 1.85 -9.51 -0.35
CA PRO A 85 1.19 -10.82 -0.24
C PRO A 85 2.04 -11.92 0.42
N ASN A 86 3.35 -11.73 0.59
CA ASN A 86 4.20 -12.64 1.35
C ASN A 86 4.01 -12.56 2.88
N TYR A 87 3.34 -11.53 3.39
CA TYR A 87 3.10 -11.41 4.83
C TYR A 87 1.92 -12.29 5.25
N VAL A 88 2.14 -13.06 6.32
CA VAL A 88 1.12 -13.86 6.98
C VAL A 88 1.12 -13.54 8.48
N THR A 89 -0.06 -13.56 9.09
CA THR A 89 -0.16 -13.39 10.54
C THR A 89 0.48 -14.58 11.26
N LYS A 90 0.90 -14.39 12.52
CA LYS A 90 1.37 -15.50 13.37
C LYS A 90 0.32 -16.61 13.49
N LYS A 91 -0.96 -16.26 13.48
CA LYS A 91 -2.08 -17.23 13.54
C LYS A 91 -2.12 -18.11 12.28
N GLU A 92 -2.00 -17.50 11.10
CA GLU A 92 -1.98 -18.23 9.83
C GLU A 92 -0.73 -19.11 9.70
N ALA A 93 0.44 -18.59 10.08
CA ALA A 93 1.67 -19.37 10.11
C ALA A 93 1.55 -20.60 11.04
N ARG A 94 1.00 -20.43 12.25
CA ARG A 94 0.77 -21.53 13.20
C ARG A 94 -0.18 -22.59 12.65
N LYS A 95 -1.19 -22.20 11.87
CA LYS A 95 -2.09 -23.13 11.19
C LYS A 95 -1.35 -24.06 10.20
N GLN A 96 -0.23 -23.60 9.66
CA GLN A 96 0.66 -24.37 8.78
C GLN A 96 1.79 -25.11 9.52
N GLY A 97 1.76 -25.14 10.87
CA GLY A 97 2.75 -25.84 11.68
C GLY A 97 4.00 -25.02 12.03
N TRP A 98 3.98 -23.70 11.83
CA TRP A 98 5.04 -22.82 12.30
C TRP A 98 4.96 -22.57 13.82
N TYR A 99 6.07 -22.76 14.54
CA TYR A 99 6.17 -22.49 15.98
C TYR A 99 7.36 -21.59 16.37
N GLY A 100 8.15 -21.13 15.39
CA GLY A 100 9.33 -20.31 15.62
C GLY A 100 10.30 -20.32 14.43
N GLY A 101 11.29 -19.44 14.47
CA GLY A 101 12.20 -19.21 13.33
C GLY A 101 11.51 -18.52 12.16
N ASN A 102 12.10 -18.58 10.96
CA ASN A 102 11.50 -18.00 9.76
C ASN A 102 10.26 -18.80 9.30
N PRO A 103 9.08 -18.16 9.09
CA PRO A 103 7.88 -18.85 8.58
C PRO A 103 8.07 -19.45 7.17
N SER A 104 9.06 -18.99 6.40
CA SER A 104 9.45 -19.58 5.11
C SER A 104 9.77 -21.08 5.16
N ASN A 105 10.07 -21.62 6.35
CA ASN A 105 10.31 -23.06 6.56
C ASN A 105 9.05 -23.93 6.38
N VAL A 106 7.85 -23.35 6.53
CA VAL A 106 6.57 -24.07 6.36
C VAL A 106 5.67 -23.43 5.30
N ILE A 107 5.82 -22.13 5.02
CA ILE A 107 5.10 -21.41 3.97
C ILE A 107 6.16 -20.73 3.09
N PRO A 108 6.55 -21.29 1.94
CA PRO A 108 7.63 -20.75 1.13
C PRO A 108 7.50 -19.26 0.82
N GLY A 109 8.54 -18.48 1.14
CA GLY A 109 8.57 -17.03 0.92
C GLY A 109 7.80 -16.20 1.96
N ALA A 110 7.19 -16.82 2.97
CA ALA A 110 6.45 -16.03 3.96
C ALA A 110 7.35 -15.19 4.86
N ALA A 111 6.82 -14.04 5.28
CA ALA A 111 7.27 -13.22 6.41
C ALA A 111 6.12 -13.05 7.42
N ILE A 112 6.41 -12.75 8.69
CA ILE A 112 5.36 -12.48 9.69
C ILE A 112 4.91 -11.02 9.59
N GLY A 113 3.61 -10.76 9.55
CA GLY A 113 3.08 -9.40 9.64
C GLY A 113 1.57 -9.30 9.73
N GLY A 114 1.09 -8.12 10.10
CA GLY A 114 -0.34 -7.80 10.23
C GLY A 114 -0.93 -8.11 11.60
N ASP A 115 -0.13 -8.59 12.55
CA ASP A 115 -0.56 -8.77 13.93
C ASP A 115 -0.65 -7.42 14.67
N TYR A 116 -1.48 -7.35 15.71
CA TYR A 116 -1.62 -6.16 16.56
C TYR A 116 -0.33 -5.87 17.35
N PHE A 117 0.09 -4.61 17.36
CA PHE A 117 1.16 -4.11 18.21
C PHE A 117 0.57 -3.30 19.36
N GLY A 118 0.81 -3.75 20.60
CA GLY A 118 0.13 -3.20 21.77
C GLY A 118 0.66 -1.87 22.30
N ASN A 119 1.91 -1.50 21.96
CA ASN A 119 2.61 -0.33 22.53
C ASN A 119 2.49 -0.27 24.07
N TYR A 120 2.73 -1.39 24.76
CA TYR A 120 2.48 -1.51 26.21
C TYR A 120 3.45 -0.66 27.04
N GLU A 121 4.67 -0.50 26.53
CA GLU A 121 5.74 0.31 27.09
C GLU A 121 5.53 1.82 26.80
N GLY A 122 4.63 2.15 25.86
CA GLY A 122 4.32 3.53 25.49
C GLY A 122 5.45 4.24 24.75
N ALA A 123 6.31 3.50 24.04
CA ALA A 123 7.41 4.06 23.26
C ALA A 123 6.92 4.86 22.04
N LEU A 124 5.74 4.52 21.51
CA LEU A 124 5.10 5.25 20.41
C LEU A 124 3.98 6.18 20.91
N PRO A 125 3.59 7.22 20.15
CA PRO A 125 2.46 8.08 20.49
C PRO A 125 1.16 7.30 20.69
N LYS A 126 0.28 7.81 21.55
CA LYS A 126 -1.06 7.24 21.77
C LYS A 126 -1.95 7.54 20.56
N LEU A 127 -2.56 6.50 20.01
CA LEU A 127 -3.53 6.62 18.93
C LEU A 127 -4.94 6.94 19.44
N PRO A 128 -5.79 7.54 18.59
CA PRO A 128 -7.23 7.53 18.75
C PRO A 128 -7.79 6.11 18.93
N LYS A 129 -8.97 5.99 19.53
CA LYS A 129 -9.59 4.67 19.82
C LYS A 129 -9.97 3.87 18.58
N THR A 130 -10.09 4.52 17.43
CA THR A 130 -10.47 3.94 16.14
C THR A 130 -9.27 3.37 15.38
N GLU A 131 -8.06 3.68 15.82
CA GLU A 131 -6.82 3.34 15.14
C GLU A 131 -6.03 2.33 15.97
N HIS A 132 -5.30 1.46 15.27
CA HIS A 132 -4.51 0.42 15.90
C HIS A 132 -3.14 0.31 15.25
N TYR A 133 -2.11 0.17 16.08
CA TYR A 133 -0.81 -0.23 15.57
C TYR A 133 -0.83 -1.70 15.15
N ARG A 134 -0.17 -1.96 14.03
CA ARG A 134 0.17 -3.27 13.47
C ARG A 134 1.67 -3.39 13.35
N GLU A 135 2.17 -4.61 13.29
CA GLU A 135 3.59 -4.88 13.06
C GLU A 135 3.84 -5.83 11.89
N CYS A 136 5.00 -5.70 11.26
CA CYS A 136 5.55 -6.70 10.35
C CYS A 136 7.07 -6.84 10.45
N ASP A 137 7.58 -8.03 10.14
CA ASP A 137 9.01 -8.33 10.09
C ASP A 137 9.66 -7.73 8.85
N ILE A 138 10.87 -7.18 8.99
CA ILE A 138 11.64 -6.61 7.89
C ILE A 138 12.94 -7.40 7.69
N ASP A 139 13.41 -7.50 6.45
CA ASP A 139 14.65 -8.15 6.02
C ASP A 139 14.75 -9.64 6.37
N THR A 140 13.65 -10.39 6.24
CA THR A 140 13.62 -11.82 6.59
C THR A 140 13.84 -12.78 5.43
N TYR A 141 13.91 -12.31 4.18
CA TYR A 141 14.12 -13.19 3.04
C TYR A 141 15.44 -13.96 3.16
N GLY A 142 15.38 -15.29 3.05
CA GLY A 142 16.55 -16.16 3.18
C GLY A 142 17.15 -16.30 4.58
N SER A 143 16.60 -15.62 5.60
CA SER A 143 17.05 -15.74 6.99
C SER A 143 16.58 -17.05 7.64
N THR A 144 17.32 -17.57 8.62
CA THR A 144 16.86 -18.71 9.44
C THR A 144 15.90 -18.29 10.57
N SER A 145 15.84 -17.00 10.87
CA SER A 145 15.05 -16.41 11.95
C SER A 145 14.19 -15.24 11.47
N ARG A 146 13.32 -14.73 12.35
CA ARG A 146 12.54 -13.49 12.13
C ARG A 146 13.37 -12.21 12.20
N GLY A 147 14.65 -12.30 12.58
CA GLY A 147 15.48 -11.11 12.82
C GLY A 147 14.94 -10.21 13.94
N LYS A 148 15.54 -9.02 14.06
CA LYS A 148 15.18 -8.00 15.06
C LYS A 148 14.33 -6.87 14.49
N ARG A 149 14.39 -6.66 13.17
CA ARG A 149 13.85 -5.49 12.48
C ARG A 149 12.35 -5.58 12.30
N ARG A 150 11.63 -4.51 12.64
CA ARG A 150 10.18 -4.44 12.49
C ARG A 150 9.76 -3.08 11.99
N LEU A 151 8.74 -3.07 11.16
CA LEU A 151 7.95 -1.89 10.86
C LEU A 151 6.67 -1.95 11.72
N ILE A 152 6.36 -0.84 12.37
CA ILE A 152 5.09 -0.57 13.03
C ILE A 152 4.35 0.45 12.16
N TYR A 153 3.08 0.18 11.87
CA TYR A 153 2.24 1.04 11.05
C TYR A 153 0.85 1.15 11.65
N VAL A 154 0.09 2.16 11.25
CA VAL A 154 -1.28 2.35 11.72
C VAL A 154 -2.26 1.75 10.72
N ASP A 155 -3.20 0.99 11.26
CA ASP A 155 -4.38 0.51 10.57
C ASP A 155 -5.58 1.26 11.15
N ASP A 156 -6.08 2.23 10.39
CA ASP A 156 -7.25 3.06 10.72
C ASP A 156 -8.57 2.48 10.18
N GLY A 157 -8.49 1.37 9.44
CA GLY A 157 -9.63 0.76 8.75
C GLY A 157 -10.17 1.55 7.55
N ASP A 158 -9.51 2.64 7.15
CA ASP A 158 -9.89 3.49 6.03
C ASP A 158 -8.78 3.51 4.96
N SER A 159 -9.01 2.73 3.90
CA SER A 159 -8.07 2.63 2.78
C SER A 159 -7.85 3.94 2.00
N SER A 160 -8.57 5.02 2.30
CA SER A 160 -8.45 6.28 1.59
C SER A 160 -7.34 7.21 2.10
N ASN A 161 -6.77 6.96 3.28
CA ASN A 161 -5.85 7.89 3.95
C ASN A 161 -4.36 7.49 3.91
N GLY A 162 -4.03 6.30 3.39
CA GLY A 162 -2.69 5.71 3.50
C GLY A 162 -2.41 5.17 4.91
N ALA A 163 -1.54 4.16 5.03
CA ALA A 163 -1.36 3.39 6.28
C ALA A 163 -0.40 4.03 7.32
N GLY A 164 -0.15 5.34 7.22
CA GLY A 164 0.73 6.08 8.12
C GLY A 164 0.02 6.52 9.41
N PRO A 165 0.76 6.90 10.48
CA PRO A 165 2.21 7.01 10.60
C PRO A 165 2.96 5.66 10.68
N TYR A 166 4.27 5.70 10.39
CA TYR A 166 5.17 4.55 10.37
C TYR A 166 6.31 4.72 11.39
N TYR A 167 6.71 3.63 12.05
CA TYR A 167 7.85 3.59 12.95
C TYR A 167 8.68 2.33 12.72
N TYR A 168 9.99 2.44 12.82
CA TYR A 168 10.90 1.34 12.57
C TYR A 168 11.76 1.07 13.81
N THR A 169 11.92 -0.21 14.14
CA THR A 169 12.88 -0.68 15.13
C THR A 169 13.88 -1.60 14.45
N GLU A 170 15.17 -1.38 14.69
CA GLU A 170 16.23 -2.29 14.26
C GLU A 170 16.72 -3.23 15.36
N ASP A 171 16.31 -2.96 16.59
CA ASP A 171 16.87 -3.51 17.82
C ASP A 171 15.86 -4.36 18.60
N HIS A 172 14.79 -4.83 17.94
CA HIS A 172 13.77 -5.70 18.52
C HIS A 172 12.94 -5.00 19.61
N TYR A 173 12.37 -3.85 19.24
CA TYR A 173 11.47 -3.01 20.04
C TYR A 173 12.13 -2.26 21.21
N ASP A 174 13.48 -2.25 21.30
CA ASP A 174 14.20 -1.51 22.33
C ASP A 174 14.14 0.01 22.06
N SER A 175 14.18 0.42 20.79
CA SER A 175 13.98 1.80 20.34
C SER A 175 13.24 1.88 19.00
N PHE A 176 12.72 3.06 18.69
CA PHE A 176 11.97 3.33 17.46
C PHE A 176 12.40 4.65 16.83
N ALA A 177 12.55 4.64 15.52
CA ALA A 177 12.71 5.81 14.67
C ALA A 177 11.43 6.05 13.87
N GLU A 178 11.05 7.31 13.68
CA GLU A 178 9.91 7.66 12.83
C GLU A 178 10.30 7.42 11.36
N VAL A 179 9.37 6.90 10.57
CA VAL A 179 9.58 6.69 9.13
C VAL A 179 8.66 7.60 8.34
N GLN A 180 9.24 8.35 7.40
CA GLN A 180 8.54 9.30 6.55
C GLN A 180 8.81 9.01 5.07
N ILE A 181 7.84 9.34 4.22
CA ILE A 181 7.99 9.28 2.77
C ILE A 181 8.21 10.71 2.27
N GLN A 182 9.35 10.96 1.62
CA GLN A 182 9.69 12.25 1.04
C GLN A 182 10.10 12.05 -0.42
N ASN A 183 9.38 12.70 -1.34
CA ASN A 183 9.63 12.59 -2.79
C ASN A 183 9.69 11.13 -3.29
N GLY A 184 8.83 10.26 -2.76
CA GLY A 184 8.78 8.84 -3.12
C GLY A 184 9.89 7.97 -2.50
N LYS A 185 10.69 8.52 -1.58
CA LYS A 185 11.76 7.82 -0.86
C LYS A 185 11.44 7.69 0.62
N VAL A 186 11.81 6.56 1.21
CA VAL A 186 11.65 6.32 2.64
C VAL A 186 12.84 6.89 3.43
N ILE A 187 12.53 7.72 4.42
CA ILE A 187 13.48 8.37 5.33
C ILE A 187 13.21 7.88 6.75
N ILE A 188 14.27 7.44 7.43
CA ILE A 188 14.24 7.07 8.85
C ILE A 188 14.77 8.28 9.64
N ASN A 189 13.98 8.77 10.58
CA ASN A 189 14.34 9.89 11.46
C ASN A 189 14.77 9.33 12.82
N ASP A 190 16.08 9.25 13.03
CA ASP A 190 16.77 8.76 14.23
C ASP A 190 17.16 9.87 15.23
#